data_AF-A0A099KRA7-F1
#
_entry.id   AF-A0A099KRA7-F1
#
_cell.length_a   1.000
_cell.length_b   1.000
_cell.length_c   1.000
_cell.angle_alpha   90.00
_cell.angle_beta   90.00
_cell.angle_gamma   90.00
#
_symmetry.space_group_name_H-M   'P 1'
#
loop_
_entity.id
_entity.type
_entity.pdbx_description
1 polymer ?
#
loop_
_entity_poly.entity_id
_entity_poly.type
_entity_poly.pdbx_seq_one_letter_code
_entity_poly.pdbx_strand_id
1 'polypeptide(L)' 'MKIICCLVCAFLLSSCVYYGVEYEFDSANKSTTPACDTGSKKQKQKCRADLKKLNEAIQIQKSLL' A
#
# COMPACT_ATOMS: atom_id res chain seq x y z
N MET A 1 14.92 -1.68 -40.38
CA MET A 1 14.88 -0.47 -39.51
C MET A 1 13.54 -0.26 -38.79
N LYS A 2 12.37 -0.47 -39.42
CA LYS A 2 11.06 -0.27 -38.76
C LYS A 2 10.74 -1.25 -37.62
N ILE A 3 11.09 -2.54 -37.78
CA ILE A 3 10.72 -3.60 -36.81
C ILE A 3 11.43 -3.43 -35.46
N ILE A 4 12.70 -3.03 -35.49
CA ILE A 4 13.52 -2.82 -34.27
C ILE A 4 12.92 -1.68 -33.43
N CYS A 5 12.42 -0.64 -34.09
CA CYS A 5 11.76 0.48 -33.41
C CYS A 5 10.50 0.04 -32.67
N CYS A 6 9.66 -0.80 -33.30
CA CYS A 6 8.46 -1.35 -32.65
C CYS A 6 8.79 -2.20 -31.42
N LEU A 7 9.85 -3.00 -31.46
CA LEU A 7 10.28 -3.83 -30.33
C LEU A 7 10.78 -2.99 -29.15
N VAL A 8 11.53 -1.92 -29.43
CA VAL A 8 11.99 -0.99 -28.40
C VAL A 8 10.82 -0.23 -27.77
N CYS A 9 9.84 0.21 -28.57
CA CYS A 9 8.64 0.87 -28.05
C CYS A 9 7.81 -0.06 -27.15
N ALA A 10 7.64 -1.33 -27.53
CA ALA A 10 6.92 -2.31 -26.73
C ALA A 10 7.64 -2.60 -25.39
N PHE A 11 8.98 -2.69 -25.42
CA PHE A 11 9.77 -2.93 -24.22
C PHE A 11 9.72 -1.74 -23.25
N LEU A 12 9.88 -0.52 -23.77
CA LEU A 12 9.80 0.70 -22.97
C LEU A 12 8.39 0.89 -22.35
N LEU A 13 7.33 0.65 -23.11
CA LEU A 13 5.96 0.73 -22.59
C LEU A 13 5.70 -0.31 -21.49
N SER A 14 6.23 -1.54 -21.64
CA SER A 14 6.13 -2.58 -20.60
C SER A 14 6.86 -2.19 -19.31
N SER A 15 8.08 -1.63 -19.42
CA SER A 15 8.84 -1.18 -18.25
C SER A 15 8.19 -0.01 -17.51
N CYS A 16 7.54 0.92 -18.23
CA CYS A 16 6.83 2.04 -17.59
C CYS A 16 5.61 1.59 -16.76
N VAL A 17 4.89 0.56 -17.21
CA VAL A 17 3.73 0.02 -16.47
C VAL A 17 4.21 -0.78 -15.25
N TYR A 18 5.29 -1.56 -15.38
CA TYR A 18 5.81 -2.37 -14.27
C TYR A 18 6.34 -1.51 -13.10
N TYR A 19 7.12 -0.46 -13.41
CA TYR A 19 7.65 0.45 -12.38
C TYR A 19 6.59 1.41 -11.79
N GLY A 20 5.56 1.77 -12.56
CA GLY A 20 4.48 2.62 -12.05
C GLY A 20 3.67 1.94 -10.95
N VAL A 21 3.35 0.66 -11.13
CA VAL A 21 2.55 -0.12 -10.17
C VAL A 21 3.34 -0.41 -8.89
N GLU A 22 4.64 -0.71 -8.99
CA GLU A 22 5.48 -0.89 -7.79
C GLU A 22 5.67 0.40 -6.99
N TYR A 23 5.81 1.56 -7.66
CA TYR A 23 6.00 2.83 -6.97
C TYR A 23 4.74 3.30 -6.21
N GLU A 24 3.55 3.12 -6.77
CA GLU A 24 2.30 3.45 -6.09
C GLU A 24 2.05 2.51 -4.88
N PHE A 25 2.44 1.24 -4.98
CA PHE A 25 2.29 0.28 -3.88
C PHE A 25 3.31 0.52 -2.75
N ASP A 26 4.56 0.86 -3.07
CA ASP A 26 5.60 1.18 -2.07
C ASP A 26 5.32 2.53 -1.38
N SER A 27 4.77 3.52 -2.10
CA SER A 27 4.35 4.79 -1.52
C SER A 27 3.16 4.66 -0.57
N ALA A 28 2.24 3.70 -0.80
CA ALA A 28 1.14 3.43 0.13
C ALA A 28 1.64 2.75 1.42
N ASN A 29 2.70 1.93 1.34
CA ASN A 29 3.32 1.29 2.49
C ASN A 29 4.29 2.21 3.27
N LYS A 30 4.71 3.33 2.66
CA LYS A 30 5.55 4.37 3.30
C LYS A 30 4.77 5.50 3.98
N SER A 31 3.52 5.28 4.36
CA SER A 31 2.90 6.13 5.39
C SER A 31 3.59 5.87 6.74
N THR A 32 4.72 6.55 6.98
CA THR A 32 5.41 6.59 8.29
C THR A 32 4.62 7.39 9.33
N THR A 33 3.47 7.95 8.95
CA THR A 33 2.52 8.55 9.88
C THR A 33 1.87 7.46 10.74
N PRO A 34 2.00 7.53 12.08
CA PRO A 34 1.35 6.57 12.96
C PRO A 34 -0.15 6.56 12.69
N ALA A 35 -0.72 5.36 12.54
CA ALA A 35 -2.17 5.22 12.52
C ALA A 35 -2.73 5.86 13.81
N CYS A 36 -3.70 6.77 13.64
CA CYS A 36 -4.28 7.62 14.70
C CYS A 36 -3.50 8.87 15.14
N ASP A 37 -2.55 9.40 14.34
CA ASP A 37 -1.91 10.68 14.66
C ASP A 37 -2.62 11.95 14.15
N THR A 38 -3.67 11.76 13.36
CA THR A 38 -4.48 12.87 12.82
C THR A 38 -5.75 13.06 13.65
N GLY A 39 -6.16 14.31 13.89
CA GLY A 39 -7.44 14.65 14.53
C GLY A 39 -7.38 15.01 16.03
N SER A 40 -8.56 15.22 16.62
CA SER A 40 -8.73 15.63 18.02
C SER A 40 -8.37 14.51 19.00
N LYS A 41 -7.98 14.86 20.25
CA LYS A 41 -7.58 13.90 21.29
C LYS A 41 -8.60 12.77 21.49
N LYS A 42 -9.90 13.07 21.44
CA LYS A 42 -10.98 12.07 21.53
C LYS A 42 -11.00 11.10 20.33
N GLN A 43 -10.72 11.61 19.13
CA GLN A 43 -10.65 10.79 17.90
C GLN A 43 -9.42 9.88 17.92
N LYS A 44 -8.28 10.39 18.39
CA LYS A 44 -7.05 9.59 18.57
C LYS A 44 -7.26 8.42 19.54
N GLN A 45 -7.94 8.67 20.66
CA GLN A 45 -8.21 7.62 21.66
C GLN A 45 -9.17 6.55 21.13
N LYS A 46 -10.24 6.96 20.44
CA LYS A 46 -11.17 6.02 19.81
C LYS A 46 -10.47 5.17 18.73
N CYS A 47 -9.71 5.81 17.86
CA CYS A 47 -8.96 5.13 16.80
C CYS A 47 -7.98 4.08 17.35
N ARG A 48 -7.27 4.37 18.46
CA ARG A 48 -6.38 3.40 19.11
C ARG A 48 -7.13 2.19 19.70
N ALA A 49 -8.32 2.43 20.26
CA ALA A 49 -9.16 1.35 20.79
C ALA A 49 -9.70 0.45 19.66
N ASP A 50 -10.15 1.05 18.56
CA ASP A 50 -10.66 0.32 17.40
C ASP A 50 -9.54 -0.50 16.73
N LEU A 51 -8.33 0.05 16.60
CA LEU A 51 -7.17 -0.68 16.09
C LEU A 51 -6.78 -1.87 16.97
N LYS A 52 -6.85 -1.71 18.30
CA LYS A 52 -6.57 -2.83 19.22
C LYS A 52 -7.56 -3.98 19.00
N LYS A 53 -8.85 -3.66 18.93
CA LYS A 53 -9.91 -4.64 18.69
C LYS A 53 -9.78 -5.33 17.33
N LEU A 54 -9.40 -4.57 16.29
CA LEU A 54 -9.16 -5.12 14.97
C LEU A 54 -7.95 -6.07 14.95
N ASN A 55 -6.85 -5.71 15.61
CA ASN A 55 -5.67 -6.56 15.71
C ASN A 55 -5.99 -7.87 16.45
N GLU A 56 -6.76 -7.81 17.53
CA GLU A 56 -7.25 -9.01 18.24
C GLU A 56 -8.08 -9.90 17.31
N ALA A 57 -8.98 -9.34 16.51
CA ALA A 57 -9.78 -10.10 15.54
C ALA A 57 -8.93 -10.74 14.43
N ILE A 58 -7.92 -10.04 13.93
CA ILE A 58 -6.98 -10.56 12.92
C ILE A 58 -6.15 -11.71 13.50
N GLN A 59 -5.66 -11.57 14.73
CA GLN A 59 -4.90 -12.63 15.40
C GLN A 59 -5.76 -13.88 15.61
N ILE A 60 -7.01 -13.71 16.02
CA ILE A 60 -7.97 -14.83 16.16
C ILE A 60 -8.18 -15.51 14.80
N GLN A 61 -8.44 -14.76 13.72
CA GLN A 61 -8.57 -15.34 12.38
C GLN A 61 -7.30 -16.07 11.94
N LYS A 62 -6.12 -15.51 12.19
CA LYS A 62 -4.83 -16.13 11.83
C LYS A 62 -4.57 -17.41 12.61
N SER A 63 -5.10 -17.55 13.82
CA SER A 63 -4.99 -18.78 14.61
C SER A 63 -5.99 -19.86 14.21
N LEU A 64 -6.99 -19.52 13.40
CA LEU A 64 -8.07 -20.41 12.97
C LEU A 64 -7.85 -20.96 11.54
N LEU A 65 -6.77 -20.54 10.88
CA LEU A 65 -6.34 -20.92 9.54
C LEU A 65 -5.06 -21.77 9.61
#